data_AF-A0A815WAV4-F1
#
_entry.id   AF-A0A815WAV4-F1
#
_cell.length_a   1.000
_cell.length_b   1.000
_cell.length_c   1.000
_cell.angle_alpha   90.00
_cell.angle_beta   90.00
_cell.angle_gamma   90.00
#
_symmetry.space_group_name_H-M   'P 1'
#
loop_
_entity.id
_entity.type
_entity.pdbx_description
1 polymer ?
#
loop_
_entity_poly.entity_id
_entity_poly.type
_entity_poly.pdbx_seq_one_letter_code
_entity_poly.pdbx_strand_id
1 'polypeptide(L)'
;NNTLKHHQKQHQMYNIEIATQNKILQIYMQEQQPHRSNNDDLQWINKHDKKQKWYRRTHNKKLIKLKNDKNKHYHVPNNNASHIPPEKADTSNVVNLSDHNLTQDQISLLSKGLKFIPTPKQMNVINFITNTESALSYTPTTIKQAAISEITTFIQRWKKPKIDNLTKQERIAMNEIKNNKEIIVIPADKGGKIVVMNQKDYKEKMEEKLNDKKTYEQVKDPTNMIKNKLNELLNKLLSQRKIDKHMKKYLTSIDDLPKLRGQPKLHKINNPMRIITCSSNSILTPLSKFVYTYIKQLREKIQNTIKNTNDLIQKLSKTKIEPNEYLASLDVEDLYTNVPVTRAIDIVINELGYSEKFCQSSFSKTDIKQMLLLILNNGYVEFDGKVYRQVKRLPMGNNISPLLADLYMDNYIKQKLSYLDSTNKIWRYVDDILTPRSQSNLVSNYTLIKSYNQRQNKTQTTNKQH
;
A
#
# COMPACT_ATOMS: atom_id res chain seq x y z
N ASN A 1 -24.55 -38.80 2.75
CA ASN A 1 -23.68 -39.66 1.89
C ASN A 1 -23.35 -39.08 0.51
N ASN A 2 -24.28 -38.50 -0.27
CA ASN A 2 -23.96 -37.99 -1.62
C ASN A 2 -23.21 -36.64 -1.64
N THR A 3 -23.46 -35.76 -0.66
CA THR A 3 -22.76 -34.46 -0.50
C THR A 3 -21.30 -34.63 -0.10
N LEU A 4 -21.01 -35.59 0.78
CA LEU A 4 -19.64 -35.92 1.20
C LEU A 4 -18.81 -36.46 0.03
N LYS A 5 -19.39 -37.35 -0.80
CA LYS A 5 -18.75 -37.87 -2.01
C LYS A 5 -18.51 -36.79 -3.07
N HIS A 6 -19.37 -35.77 -3.16
CA HIS A 6 -19.19 -34.65 -4.07
C HIS A 6 -18.07 -33.70 -3.62
N HIS A 7 -18.04 -33.34 -2.33
CA HIS A 7 -16.93 -32.56 -1.77
C HIS A 7 -15.61 -33.31 -1.85
N GLN A 8 -15.58 -34.62 -1.59
CA GLN A 8 -14.38 -35.45 -1.76
C GLN A 8 -13.89 -35.48 -3.21
N LYS A 9 -14.80 -35.55 -4.21
CA LYS A 9 -14.42 -35.46 -5.62
C LYS A 9 -13.89 -34.08 -6.02
N GLN A 10 -14.47 -32.99 -5.51
CA GLN A 10 -13.96 -31.65 -5.78
C GLN A 10 -12.61 -31.41 -5.10
N HIS A 11 -12.44 -31.86 -3.85
CA HIS A 11 -11.15 -31.82 -3.16
C HIS A 11 -10.10 -32.68 -3.86
N GLN A 12 -10.46 -33.87 -4.35
CA GLN A 12 -9.54 -34.69 -5.15
C GLN A 12 -9.15 -33.98 -6.45
N MET A 13 -10.08 -33.35 -7.17
CA MET A 13 -9.76 -32.61 -8.39
C MET A 13 -8.87 -31.40 -8.12
N TYR A 14 -9.15 -30.64 -7.06
CA TYR A 14 -8.34 -29.49 -6.64
C TYR A 14 -6.95 -29.92 -6.18
N ASN A 15 -6.83 -31.01 -5.43
CA ASN A 15 -5.55 -31.56 -4.99
C ASN A 15 -4.74 -32.15 -6.16
N ILE A 16 -5.40 -32.76 -7.16
CA ILE A 16 -4.75 -33.21 -8.40
C ILE A 16 -4.25 -32.02 -9.22
N GLU A 17 -5.02 -30.93 -9.28
CA GLU A 17 -4.64 -29.71 -10.00
C GLU A 17 -3.44 -29.02 -9.33
N ILE A 18 -3.46 -28.85 -8.01
CA ILE A 18 -2.33 -28.33 -7.22
C ILE A 18 -1.11 -29.25 -7.34
N ALA A 19 -1.28 -30.57 -7.22
CA ALA A 19 -0.18 -31.51 -7.37
C ALA A 19 0.42 -31.47 -8.79
N THR A 20 -0.41 -31.25 -9.81
CA THR A 20 0.05 -31.11 -11.20
C THR A 20 0.80 -29.79 -11.41
N GLN A 21 0.28 -28.68 -10.88
CA GLN A 21 0.95 -27.37 -10.94
C GLN A 21 2.28 -27.40 -10.19
N ASN A 22 2.34 -27.99 -9.01
CA ASN A 22 3.57 -28.14 -8.23
C ASN A 22 4.57 -29.07 -8.92
N LYS A 23 4.12 -30.11 -9.64
CA LYS A 23 5.00 -31.01 -10.40
C LYS A 23 5.56 -30.36 -11.66
N ILE A 24 4.79 -29.50 -12.32
CA ILE A 24 5.27 -28.64 -13.41
C ILE A 24 6.29 -27.63 -12.88
N LEU A 25 6.01 -27.00 -11.74
CA LEU A 25 6.92 -26.07 -11.09
C LEU A 25 8.22 -26.76 -10.64
N GLN A 26 8.15 -27.96 -10.08
CA GLN A 26 9.33 -28.76 -9.71
C GLN A 26 10.16 -29.19 -10.92
N ILE A 27 9.53 -29.61 -12.04
CA ILE A 27 10.26 -29.91 -13.27
C ILE A 27 10.96 -28.66 -13.81
N TYR A 28 10.30 -27.49 -13.73
CA TYR A 28 10.89 -26.21 -14.15
C TYR A 28 12.02 -25.73 -13.23
N MET A 29 11.98 -26.08 -11.94
CA MET A 29 13.03 -25.74 -10.97
C MET A 29 14.18 -26.77 -10.91
N GLN A 30 13.96 -28.03 -11.32
CA GLN A 30 14.98 -29.09 -11.35
C GLN A 30 15.74 -29.15 -12.68
N GLU A 31 15.14 -28.73 -13.80
CA GLU A 31 15.84 -28.63 -15.08
C GLU A 31 16.68 -27.35 -15.14
N GLN A 32 17.88 -27.40 -14.55
CA GLN A 32 18.97 -26.44 -14.86
C GLN A 32 19.07 -26.32 -16.39
N GLN A 33 19.00 -25.10 -16.93
CA GLN A 33 19.25 -24.88 -18.36
C GLN A 33 20.66 -25.42 -18.67
N PRO A 34 20.80 -26.46 -19.50
CA PRO A 34 22.13 -26.94 -19.83
C PRO A 34 22.76 -25.90 -20.77
N HIS A 35 24.04 -25.57 -20.57
CA HIS A 35 24.80 -24.79 -21.55
C HIS A 35 24.69 -25.47 -22.91
N ARG A 36 23.96 -24.87 -23.83
CA ARG A 36 23.56 -25.50 -25.09
C ARG A 36 23.76 -24.57 -26.27
N SER A 37 24.10 -25.18 -27.39
CA SER A 37 24.25 -24.53 -28.69
C SER A 37 22.88 -24.33 -29.36
N ASN A 38 22.81 -23.42 -30.34
CA ASN A 38 21.57 -23.09 -31.07
C ASN A 38 20.82 -24.32 -31.64
N ASN A 39 21.51 -25.42 -31.96
CA ASN A 39 20.87 -26.62 -32.52
C ASN A 39 20.18 -27.47 -31.45
N ASP A 40 20.75 -27.51 -30.25
CA ASP A 40 20.18 -28.22 -29.10
C ASP A 40 18.94 -27.51 -28.56
N ASP A 41 18.89 -26.18 -28.69
CA ASP A 41 17.74 -25.36 -28.34
C ASP A 41 16.54 -25.66 -29.24
N LEU A 42 16.74 -25.79 -30.55
CA LEU A 42 15.67 -26.15 -31.49
C LEU A 42 15.12 -27.56 -31.24
N GLN A 43 15.97 -28.52 -30.86
CA GLN A 43 15.51 -29.86 -30.49
C GLN A 43 14.77 -29.88 -29.15
N TRP A 44 15.25 -29.13 -28.15
CA TRP A 44 14.58 -28.99 -26.86
C TRP A 44 13.22 -28.30 -27.01
N ILE A 45 13.15 -27.21 -27.78
CA ILE A 45 11.92 -26.47 -28.12
C ILE A 45 10.94 -27.41 -28.84
N ASN A 46 11.38 -28.16 -29.85
CA ASN A 46 10.51 -29.10 -30.57
C ASN A 46 9.99 -30.24 -29.70
N LYS A 47 10.81 -30.77 -28.78
CA LYS A 47 10.39 -31.79 -27.81
C LYS A 47 9.37 -31.22 -26.81
N HIS A 48 9.59 -29.99 -26.36
CA HIS A 48 8.70 -29.29 -25.43
C HIS A 48 7.36 -28.91 -26.10
N ASP A 49 7.37 -28.48 -27.36
CA ASP A 49 6.20 -28.14 -28.15
C ASP A 49 5.36 -29.39 -28.50
N LYS A 50 6.00 -30.53 -28.78
CA LYS A 50 5.32 -31.83 -28.91
C LYS A 50 4.64 -32.26 -27.60
N LYS A 51 5.30 -32.10 -26.46
CA LYS A 51 4.72 -32.38 -25.13
C LYS A 51 3.53 -31.44 -24.86
N GLN A 52 3.66 -30.13 -25.13
CA GLN A 52 2.57 -29.17 -24.99
C GLN A 52 1.37 -29.46 -25.89
N LYS A 53 1.61 -29.84 -27.16
CA LYS A 53 0.54 -30.26 -28.09
C LYS A 53 -0.17 -31.52 -27.60
N TRP A 54 0.56 -32.48 -27.02
CA TRP A 54 -0.04 -33.66 -26.40
C TRP A 54 -0.91 -33.28 -25.20
N TYR A 55 -0.42 -32.45 -24.26
CA TYR A 55 -1.21 -31.98 -23.12
C TYR A 55 -2.46 -31.19 -23.54
N ARG A 56 -2.35 -30.32 -24.56
CA ARG A 56 -3.49 -29.59 -25.15
C ARG A 56 -4.52 -30.55 -25.76
N ARG A 57 -4.09 -31.62 -26.43
CA ARG A 57 -5.01 -32.65 -26.97
C ARG A 57 -5.70 -33.43 -25.86
N THR A 58 -4.99 -33.79 -24.80
CA THR A 58 -5.56 -34.50 -23.65
C THR A 58 -6.55 -33.61 -22.88
N HIS A 59 -6.24 -32.31 -22.72
CA HIS A 59 -7.15 -31.33 -22.14
C HIS A 59 -8.37 -31.07 -23.02
N ASN A 60 -8.21 -30.94 -24.34
CA ASN A 60 -9.35 -30.78 -25.26
C ASN A 60 -10.24 -32.02 -25.27
N LYS A 61 -9.70 -33.23 -25.20
CA LYS A 61 -10.50 -34.46 -25.05
C LYS A 61 -11.27 -34.47 -23.73
N LYS A 62 -10.68 -34.03 -22.62
CA LYS A 62 -11.35 -33.88 -21.31
C LYS A 62 -12.46 -32.81 -21.38
N LEU A 63 -12.20 -31.71 -22.07
CA LEU A 63 -13.12 -30.57 -22.23
C LEU A 63 -14.29 -30.89 -23.17
N ILE A 64 -14.07 -31.72 -24.20
CA ILE A 64 -15.11 -32.26 -25.08
C ILE A 64 -15.94 -33.30 -24.31
N LYS A 65 -15.32 -34.18 -23.51
CA LYS A 65 -16.05 -35.13 -22.65
C LYS A 65 -16.94 -34.41 -21.63
N LEU A 66 -16.44 -33.33 -21.02
CA LEU A 66 -17.22 -32.45 -20.13
C LEU A 66 -18.32 -31.65 -20.83
N LYS A 67 -18.14 -31.31 -22.13
CA LYS A 67 -19.18 -30.69 -22.94
C LYS A 67 -20.26 -31.67 -23.38
N ASN A 68 -19.91 -32.95 -23.59
CA ASN A 68 -20.85 -34.00 -24.02
C ASN A 68 -21.64 -34.61 -22.86
N ASP A 69 -21.15 -34.51 -21.62
CA ASP A 69 -21.91 -34.85 -20.40
C ASP A 69 -23.00 -33.81 -20.03
N LYS A 70 -23.25 -32.81 -20.88
CA LYS A 70 -24.30 -31.77 -20.71
C LYS A 70 -25.74 -32.28 -20.76
N ASN A 71 -26.00 -33.56 -21.03
CA ASN A 71 -27.35 -34.14 -21.07
C ASN A 71 -27.77 -34.88 -19.79
N LYS A 72 -27.07 -34.70 -18.66
CA LYS A 72 -27.65 -35.03 -17.35
C LYS A 72 -28.01 -33.75 -16.62
N HIS A 73 -29.30 -33.54 -16.37
CA HIS A 73 -29.81 -32.49 -15.51
C HIS A 73 -29.07 -32.52 -14.17
N TYR A 74 -28.07 -31.66 -14.03
CA TYR A 74 -27.55 -31.32 -12.72
C TYR A 74 -28.55 -30.35 -12.10
N HIS A 75 -29.35 -30.86 -11.17
CA HIS A 75 -30.00 -30.00 -10.18
C HIS A 75 -28.91 -29.17 -9.50
N VAL A 76 -28.84 -27.90 -9.87
CA VAL A 76 -28.15 -26.89 -9.08
C VAL A 76 -28.93 -26.84 -7.77
N PRO A 77 -28.33 -27.14 -6.61
CA PRO A 77 -28.97 -26.88 -5.34
C PRO A 77 -29.25 -25.38 -5.31
N ASN A 78 -30.52 -25.04 -5.14
CA ASN A 78 -30.96 -23.68 -4.94
C ASN A 78 -30.38 -23.25 -3.58
N ASN A 79 -29.16 -22.73 -3.57
CA ASN A 79 -28.63 -22.02 -2.41
C ASN A 79 -29.39 -20.70 -2.31
N ASN A 80 -30.62 -20.79 -1.81
CA ASN A 80 -31.36 -19.71 -1.18
C ASN A 80 -30.69 -19.33 0.15
N ALA A 81 -29.36 -19.16 0.16
CA ALA A 81 -28.79 -18.23 1.11
C ALA A 81 -29.17 -16.86 0.55
N SER A 82 -30.39 -16.41 0.89
CA SER A 82 -30.72 -15.01 0.87
C SER A 82 -29.57 -14.30 1.59
N HIS A 83 -28.73 -13.61 0.85
CA HIS A 83 -28.01 -12.50 1.43
C HIS A 83 -29.11 -11.50 1.78
N ILE A 84 -29.69 -11.67 2.97
CA ILE A 84 -30.59 -10.70 3.56
C ILE A 84 -29.67 -9.49 3.79
N PRO A 85 -29.84 -8.39 3.03
CA PRO A 85 -29.14 -7.16 3.36
C PRO A 85 -29.49 -6.85 4.82
N PRO A 86 -28.55 -6.42 5.66
CA PRO A 86 -28.86 -6.09 7.05
C PRO A 86 -30.12 -5.20 7.07
N GLU A 87 -31.13 -5.63 7.84
CA GLU A 87 -32.50 -5.10 7.82
C GLU A 87 -32.57 -3.60 8.17
N LYS A 88 -31.51 -3.08 8.80
CA LYS A 88 -31.26 -1.65 8.99
C LYS A 88 -29.77 -1.38 8.77
N ALA A 89 -29.46 -0.45 7.87
CA ALA A 89 -28.12 0.10 7.79
C ALA A 89 -27.79 0.81 9.11
N ASP A 90 -26.64 0.52 9.71
CA ASP A 90 -26.15 1.26 10.87
C ASP A 90 -25.81 2.69 10.43
N THR A 91 -26.77 3.59 10.61
CA THR A 91 -26.68 4.99 10.19
C THR A 91 -25.68 5.80 11.02
N SER A 92 -25.19 5.26 12.15
CA SER A 92 -24.21 5.93 13.03
C SER A 92 -22.84 6.13 12.38
N ASN A 93 -22.59 5.44 11.27
CA ASN A 93 -21.36 5.53 10.48
C ASN A 93 -21.33 6.71 9.50
N VAL A 94 -22.45 7.40 9.26
CA VAL A 94 -22.51 8.58 8.38
C VAL A 94 -22.61 9.84 9.21
N VAL A 95 -21.70 10.78 8.98
CA VAL A 95 -21.69 12.10 9.63
C VAL A 95 -21.89 13.15 8.56
N ASN A 96 -23.02 13.87 8.63
CA ASN A 96 -23.30 14.97 7.72
C ASN A 96 -22.81 16.29 8.33
N LEU A 97 -21.83 16.91 7.68
CA LEU A 97 -21.32 18.25 7.99
C LEU A 97 -21.58 19.24 6.85
N SER A 98 -22.39 18.87 5.86
CA SER A 98 -22.81 19.75 4.77
C SER A 98 -24.19 20.35 5.04
N ASP A 99 -24.54 21.37 4.27
CA ASP A 99 -25.89 21.96 4.30
C ASP A 99 -26.91 21.11 3.51
N HIS A 100 -26.44 20.04 2.85
CA HIS A 100 -27.29 19.16 2.06
C HIS A 100 -28.02 18.17 2.96
N ASN A 101 -29.35 18.24 2.98
CA ASN A 101 -30.19 17.30 3.70
C ASN A 101 -30.19 15.92 3.02
N LEU A 102 -29.43 14.98 3.58
CA LEU A 102 -29.34 13.62 3.06
C LEU A 102 -30.68 12.89 3.21
N THR A 103 -31.14 12.27 2.13
CA THR A 103 -32.33 11.41 2.17
C THR A 103 -32.03 10.07 2.87
N GLN A 104 -33.07 9.36 3.32
CA GLN A 104 -32.88 8.06 3.96
C GLN A 104 -32.19 7.03 3.05
N ASP A 105 -32.45 7.07 1.75
CA ASP A 105 -31.80 6.20 0.76
C ASP A 105 -30.32 6.56 0.56
N GLN A 106 -29.99 7.85 0.58
CA GLN A 106 -28.60 8.33 0.56
C GLN A 106 -27.84 7.90 1.82
N ILE A 107 -28.45 8.01 3.00
CA ILE A 107 -27.87 7.53 4.26
C ILE A 107 -27.68 6.02 4.23
N SER A 108 -28.70 5.25 3.79
CA SER A 108 -28.63 3.79 3.66
C SER A 108 -27.48 3.36 2.74
N LEU A 109 -27.36 4.01 1.57
CA LEU A 109 -26.28 3.78 0.63
C LEU A 109 -24.91 4.05 1.25
N LEU A 110 -24.72 5.24 1.82
CA LEU A 110 -23.43 5.65 2.40
C LEU A 110 -23.04 4.73 3.55
N SER A 111 -23.99 4.33 4.40
CA SER A 111 -23.76 3.44 5.53
C SER A 111 -23.19 2.07 5.15
N LYS A 112 -23.29 1.65 3.88
CA LYS A 112 -22.63 0.42 3.39
C LYS A 112 -21.11 0.52 3.34
N GLY A 113 -20.52 1.72 3.41
CA GLY A 113 -19.08 1.94 3.45
C GLY A 113 -18.46 2.33 2.09
N LEU A 114 -17.38 3.12 2.10
CA LEU A 114 -16.65 3.49 0.87
C LEU A 114 -15.93 2.32 0.17
N LYS A 115 -15.78 1.18 0.85
CA LYS A 115 -15.23 -0.06 0.30
C LYS A 115 -16.32 -0.97 -0.30
N PHE A 116 -17.59 -0.62 -0.15
CA PHE A 116 -18.68 -1.34 -0.77
C PHE A 116 -18.57 -1.24 -2.29
N ILE A 117 -18.74 -2.38 -2.98
CA ILE A 117 -18.65 -2.45 -4.44
C ILE A 117 -20.07 -2.69 -4.98
N PRO A 118 -20.72 -1.68 -5.59
CA PRO A 118 -22.01 -1.85 -6.23
C PRO A 118 -21.97 -2.91 -7.33
N THR A 119 -23.05 -3.68 -7.49
CA THR A 119 -23.18 -4.65 -8.58
C THR A 119 -23.01 -3.93 -9.92
N PRO A 120 -22.04 -4.33 -10.76
CA PRO A 120 -21.78 -3.67 -12.03
C PRO A 120 -22.94 -3.91 -13.01
N LYS A 121 -23.42 -2.85 -13.66
CA LYS A 121 -24.45 -2.95 -14.71
C LYS A 121 -23.89 -3.54 -16.01
N GLN A 122 -22.63 -3.24 -16.28
CA GLN A 122 -21.87 -3.66 -17.46
C GLN A 122 -20.42 -3.88 -17.09
N MET A 123 -19.72 -4.75 -17.81
CA MET A 123 -18.27 -4.87 -17.70
C MET A 123 -17.62 -3.69 -18.44
N ASN A 124 -16.72 -2.97 -17.77
CA ASN A 124 -15.85 -2.03 -18.45
C ASN A 124 -14.66 -2.80 -19.04
N VAL A 125 -14.88 -3.35 -20.24
CA VAL A 125 -13.88 -4.17 -20.96
C VAL A 125 -12.61 -3.38 -21.22
N ILE A 126 -12.73 -2.09 -21.56
CA ILE A 126 -11.59 -1.20 -21.81
C ILE A 126 -10.71 -1.09 -20.56
N ASN A 127 -11.32 -0.83 -19.39
CA ASN A 127 -10.57 -0.76 -18.13
C ASN A 127 -9.92 -2.09 -17.78
N PHE A 128 -10.59 -3.23 -18.04
CA PHE A 128 -9.99 -4.54 -17.82
C PHE A 128 -8.76 -4.73 -18.71
N ILE A 129 -8.88 -4.49 -20.02
CA ILE A 129 -7.77 -4.65 -20.96
C ILE A 129 -6.62 -3.71 -20.62
N THR A 130 -6.88 -2.42 -20.42
CA THR A 130 -5.85 -1.42 -20.11
C THR A 130 -5.13 -1.71 -18.79
N ASN A 131 -5.87 -2.08 -17.73
CA ASN A 131 -5.25 -2.46 -16.45
C ASN A 131 -4.42 -3.74 -16.59
N THR A 132 -4.91 -4.72 -17.34
CA THR A 132 -4.19 -5.96 -17.63
C THR A 132 -2.92 -5.70 -18.43
N GLU A 133 -2.99 -4.93 -19.50
CA GLU A 133 -1.83 -4.58 -20.32
C GLU A 133 -0.81 -3.80 -19.51
N SER A 134 -1.26 -2.85 -18.69
CA SER A 134 -0.39 -2.11 -17.76
C SER A 134 0.28 -3.04 -16.76
N ALA A 135 -0.46 -3.98 -16.16
CA ALA A 135 0.10 -4.93 -15.19
C ALA A 135 1.09 -5.93 -15.83
N LEU A 136 0.83 -6.33 -17.08
CA LEU A 136 1.65 -7.28 -17.84
C LEU A 136 2.75 -6.62 -18.67
N SER A 137 2.82 -5.28 -18.68
CA SER A 137 3.72 -4.52 -19.54
C SER A 137 5.19 -4.87 -19.33
N TYR A 138 5.54 -5.39 -18.15
CA TYR A 138 6.90 -5.77 -17.75
C TYR A 138 7.11 -7.28 -17.60
N THR A 139 6.16 -8.11 -18.07
CA THR A 139 6.22 -9.58 -17.94
C THR A 139 6.74 -10.25 -19.22
N PRO A 140 7.41 -11.41 -19.12
CA PRO A 140 7.81 -12.21 -20.29
C PRO A 140 6.64 -12.47 -21.26
N THR A 141 6.93 -12.50 -22.56
CA THR A 141 5.91 -12.63 -23.62
C THR A 141 5.01 -13.86 -23.44
N THR A 142 5.55 -14.97 -22.92
CA THR A 142 4.81 -16.21 -22.64
C THR A 142 3.78 -16.03 -21.53
N ILE A 143 4.14 -15.35 -20.43
CA ILE A 143 3.24 -15.02 -19.32
C ILE A 143 2.17 -14.03 -19.80
N LYS A 144 2.58 -13.02 -20.58
CA LYS A 144 1.65 -12.06 -21.19
C LYS A 144 0.61 -12.75 -22.07
N GLN A 145 1.03 -13.68 -22.94
CA GLN A 145 0.12 -14.44 -23.80
C GLN A 145 -0.83 -15.34 -22.99
N ALA A 146 -0.34 -16.01 -21.95
CA ALA A 146 -1.16 -16.85 -21.08
C ALA A 146 -2.22 -16.01 -20.33
N ALA A 147 -1.80 -14.90 -19.72
CA ALA A 147 -2.69 -14.00 -19.01
C ALA A 147 -3.74 -13.37 -19.94
N ILE A 148 -3.35 -12.94 -21.15
CA ILE A 148 -4.29 -12.46 -22.18
C ILE A 148 -5.31 -13.54 -22.52
N SER A 149 -4.91 -14.80 -22.67
CA SER A 149 -5.81 -15.92 -22.98
C SER A 149 -6.83 -16.18 -21.85
N GLU A 150 -6.37 -16.17 -20.60
CA GLU A 150 -7.25 -16.32 -19.43
C GLU A 150 -8.25 -15.17 -19.31
N ILE A 151 -7.78 -13.94 -19.52
CA ILE A 151 -8.62 -12.74 -19.40
C ILE A 151 -9.62 -12.67 -20.55
N THR A 152 -9.21 -13.02 -21.76
CA THR A 152 -10.14 -13.18 -22.90
C THR A 152 -11.22 -14.21 -22.57
N THR A 153 -10.83 -15.35 -21.98
CA THR A 153 -11.77 -16.39 -21.57
C THR A 153 -12.72 -15.90 -20.47
N PHE A 154 -12.21 -15.14 -19.49
CA PHE A 154 -13.02 -14.54 -18.43
C PHE A 154 -14.04 -13.56 -19.00
N ILE A 155 -13.61 -12.64 -19.86
CA ILE A 155 -14.49 -11.64 -20.51
C ILE A 155 -15.58 -12.35 -21.31
N GLN A 156 -15.24 -13.37 -22.09
CA GLN A 156 -16.21 -14.14 -22.89
C GLN A 156 -17.21 -14.92 -22.03
N ARG A 157 -16.80 -15.40 -20.86
CA ARG A 157 -17.64 -16.19 -19.95
C ARG A 157 -18.40 -15.33 -18.94
N TRP A 158 -18.05 -14.05 -18.80
CA TRP A 158 -18.65 -13.20 -17.80
C TRP A 158 -20.15 -13.04 -18.06
N LYS A 159 -20.91 -13.22 -16.99
CA LYS A 159 -22.36 -13.01 -16.99
C LYS A 159 -22.67 -11.94 -15.95
N LYS A 160 -23.55 -11.00 -16.32
CA LYS A 160 -24.06 -10.01 -15.39
C LYS A 160 -24.65 -10.71 -14.16
N PRO A 161 -24.30 -10.28 -12.93
CA PRO A 161 -24.94 -10.80 -11.74
C PRO A 161 -26.46 -10.60 -11.81
N LYS A 162 -27.22 -11.66 -11.49
CA LYS A 162 -28.70 -11.62 -11.54
C LYS A 162 -29.28 -10.75 -10.43
N ILE A 163 -28.62 -10.71 -9.28
CA ILE A 163 -29.06 -10.00 -8.09
C ILE A 163 -28.27 -8.71 -7.98
N ASP A 164 -29.00 -7.61 -7.83
CA ASP A 164 -28.44 -6.31 -7.53
C ASP A 164 -28.24 -6.18 -6.02
N ASN A 165 -27.06 -5.71 -5.60
CA ASN A 165 -26.78 -5.49 -4.19
C ASN A 165 -27.17 -4.07 -3.71
N LEU A 166 -27.82 -3.29 -4.58
CA LEU A 166 -28.44 -2.00 -4.29
C LEU A 166 -29.92 -2.00 -4.66
N THR A 167 -30.74 -1.32 -3.88
CA THR A 167 -32.14 -1.06 -4.25
C THR A 167 -32.22 -0.06 -5.41
N LYS A 168 -33.39 0.04 -6.05
CA LYS A 168 -33.62 1.05 -7.10
C LYS A 168 -33.38 2.47 -6.58
N GLN A 169 -33.82 2.76 -5.35
CA GLN A 169 -33.63 4.07 -4.73
C GLN A 169 -32.18 4.34 -4.35
N GLU A 170 -31.46 3.35 -3.77
CA GLU A 170 -30.04 3.50 -3.48
C GLU A 170 -29.20 3.75 -4.74
N ARG A 171 -29.62 3.21 -5.90
CA ARG A 171 -28.97 3.53 -7.18
C ARG A 171 -29.24 4.96 -7.66
N ILE A 172 -30.44 5.47 -7.44
CA ILE A 172 -30.79 6.87 -7.74
C ILE A 172 -29.97 7.78 -6.83
N ALA A 173 -30.01 7.53 -5.51
CA ALA A 173 -29.21 8.20 -4.49
C ALA A 173 -27.71 8.22 -4.82
N MET A 174 -27.16 7.09 -5.30
CA MET A 174 -25.75 7.02 -5.71
C MET A 174 -25.42 7.96 -6.86
N ASN A 175 -26.31 8.08 -7.85
CA ASN A 175 -26.12 8.99 -8.97
C ASN A 175 -26.30 10.45 -8.54
N GLU A 176 -27.26 10.75 -7.68
CA GLU A 176 -27.47 12.09 -7.11
C GLU A 176 -26.24 12.56 -6.35
N ILE A 177 -25.74 11.77 -5.39
CA ILE A 177 -24.54 12.10 -4.62
C ILE A 177 -23.34 12.27 -5.55
N LYS A 178 -23.17 11.37 -6.53
CA LYS A 178 -22.04 11.43 -7.48
C LYS A 178 -22.07 12.69 -8.35
N ASN A 179 -23.25 13.17 -8.73
CA ASN A 179 -23.42 14.31 -9.62
C ASN A 179 -23.49 15.64 -8.86
N ASN A 180 -23.73 15.62 -7.55
CA ASN A 180 -23.73 16.80 -6.72
C ASN A 180 -22.29 17.34 -6.53
N LYS A 181 -22.01 18.51 -7.11
CA LYS A 181 -20.70 19.17 -7.05
C LYS A 181 -20.51 20.05 -5.81
N GLU A 182 -21.57 20.28 -5.04
CA GLU A 182 -21.57 21.12 -3.84
C GLU A 182 -21.11 20.35 -2.60
N ILE A 183 -21.13 19.01 -2.65
CA ILE A 183 -20.71 18.15 -1.54
C ILE A 183 -19.51 17.28 -1.92
N ILE A 184 -18.77 16.86 -0.90
CA ILE A 184 -17.73 15.84 -1.00
C ILE A 184 -18.00 14.73 0.02
N VAL A 185 -17.77 13.50 -0.40
CA VAL A 185 -17.87 12.31 0.46
C VAL A 185 -16.47 11.76 0.70
N ILE A 186 -16.03 11.76 1.97
CA ILE A 186 -14.68 11.38 2.38
C ILE A 186 -14.70 10.51 3.65
N PRO A 187 -13.68 9.67 3.87
CA PRO A 187 -13.54 8.97 5.14
C PRO A 187 -13.05 9.92 6.26
N ALA A 188 -13.50 9.68 7.49
CA ALA A 188 -12.92 10.28 8.68
C ALA A 188 -11.51 9.73 8.98
N ASP A 189 -10.70 10.50 9.71
CA ASP A 189 -9.34 10.08 10.14
C ASP A 189 -9.35 8.85 11.05
N LYS A 190 -10.39 8.71 11.88
CA LYS A 190 -10.56 7.60 12.83
C LYS A 190 -11.98 7.06 12.83
N GLY A 191 -12.12 5.78 13.17
CA GLY A 191 -13.42 5.13 13.39
C GLY A 191 -14.15 4.68 12.12
N GLY A 192 -13.54 4.79 10.93
CA GLY A 192 -14.12 4.27 9.68
C GLY A 192 -15.38 4.99 9.18
N LYS A 193 -15.80 6.06 9.86
CA LYS A 193 -16.98 6.86 9.52
C LYS A 193 -16.83 7.54 8.16
N ILE A 194 -17.97 7.76 7.52
CA ILE A 194 -18.09 8.51 6.27
C ILE A 194 -18.56 9.90 6.62
N VAL A 195 -17.94 10.90 6.01
CA VAL A 195 -18.26 12.30 6.22
C VAL A 195 -18.71 12.91 4.90
N VAL A 196 -19.86 13.55 4.94
CA VAL A 196 -20.34 14.42 3.86
C VAL A 196 -20.05 15.85 4.28
N MET A 197 -19.39 16.63 3.43
CA MET A 197 -19.04 18.03 3.71
C MET A 197 -19.38 18.89 2.51
N ASN A 198 -19.60 20.19 2.73
CA ASN A 198 -19.61 21.15 1.63
C ASN A 198 -18.24 21.16 0.94
N GLN A 199 -18.23 21.16 -0.39
CA GLN A 199 -17.03 21.20 -1.21
C GLN A 199 -16.20 22.44 -0.91
N LYS A 200 -16.85 23.58 -0.65
CA LYS A 200 -16.21 24.85 -0.29
C LYS A 200 -15.47 24.75 1.05
N ASP A 201 -16.16 24.32 2.11
CA ASP A 201 -15.58 24.18 3.45
C ASP A 201 -14.40 23.18 3.46
N TYR A 202 -14.52 22.11 2.68
CA TYR A 202 -13.42 21.16 2.51
C TYR A 202 -12.18 21.82 1.89
N LYS A 203 -12.36 22.60 0.81
CA LYS A 203 -11.27 23.33 0.16
C LYS A 203 -10.63 24.34 1.11
N GLU A 204 -11.44 25.15 1.79
CA GLU A 204 -10.96 26.15 2.75
C GLU A 204 -10.13 25.52 3.87
N LYS A 205 -10.61 24.44 4.48
CA LYS A 205 -9.85 23.71 5.53
C LYS A 205 -8.55 23.09 5.02
N MET A 206 -8.51 22.67 3.75
CA MET A 206 -7.29 22.14 3.12
C MET A 206 -6.31 23.28 2.83
N GLU A 207 -6.78 24.40 2.28
CA GLU A 207 -5.96 25.58 2.00
C GLU A 207 -5.40 26.21 3.29
N GLU A 208 -6.17 26.24 4.37
CA GLU A 208 -5.69 26.64 5.71
C GLU A 208 -4.45 25.84 6.13
N LYS A 209 -4.45 24.52 5.90
CA LYS A 209 -3.29 23.65 6.18
C LYS A 209 -2.12 23.87 5.23
N LEU A 210 -2.39 24.20 3.98
CA LEU A 210 -1.36 24.44 2.97
C LEU A 210 -0.76 25.85 3.05
N ASN A 211 -1.42 26.77 3.74
CA ASN A 211 -0.93 28.11 4.00
C ASN A 211 0.16 28.17 5.10
N ASP A 212 0.42 27.07 5.82
CA ASP A 212 1.55 26.98 6.74
C ASP A 212 2.89 27.01 5.98
N LYS A 213 3.48 28.21 5.89
CA LYS A 213 4.76 28.48 5.20
C LYS A 213 5.95 27.74 5.80
N LYS A 214 5.83 27.16 7.00
CA LYS A 214 6.88 26.30 7.56
C LYS A 214 6.91 24.93 6.91
N THR A 215 5.75 24.43 6.47
CA THR A 215 5.59 23.08 5.96
C THR A 215 5.50 23.06 4.44
N TYR A 216 4.71 23.97 3.86
CA TYR A 216 4.42 24.01 2.43
C TYR A 216 4.78 25.35 1.79
N GLU A 217 5.29 25.26 0.57
CA GLU A 217 5.57 26.39 -0.30
C GLU A 217 4.82 26.17 -1.62
N GLN A 218 4.00 27.13 -2.04
CA GLN A 218 3.36 27.04 -3.35
C GLN A 218 4.38 27.31 -4.45
N VAL A 219 4.44 26.46 -5.46
CA VAL A 219 5.44 26.50 -6.53
C VAL A 219 4.81 26.27 -7.90
N LYS A 220 5.57 26.54 -8.96
CA LYS A 220 5.20 26.12 -10.32
C LYS A 220 5.38 24.61 -10.47
N ASP A 221 4.66 24.03 -11.43
CA ASP A 221 4.73 22.60 -11.73
C ASP A 221 6.18 22.14 -12.04
N PRO A 222 6.78 21.28 -11.18
CA PRO A 222 8.15 20.81 -11.31
C PRO A 222 8.27 19.54 -12.15
N THR A 223 7.19 19.04 -12.77
CA THR A 223 7.14 17.73 -13.43
C THR A 223 8.27 17.54 -14.43
N ASN A 224 8.50 18.49 -15.34
CA ASN A 224 9.57 18.39 -16.33
C ASN A 224 10.98 18.41 -15.69
N MET A 225 11.16 19.21 -14.63
CA MET A 225 12.43 19.23 -13.88
C MET A 225 12.70 17.86 -13.25
N ILE A 226 11.69 17.23 -12.64
CA ILE A 226 11.82 15.90 -12.04
C ILE A 226 12.13 14.85 -13.11
N LYS A 227 11.42 14.87 -14.25
CA LYS A 227 11.66 13.97 -15.38
C LYS A 227 13.09 14.07 -15.89
N ASN A 228 13.60 15.28 -16.06
CA ASN A 228 14.96 15.50 -16.56
C ASN A 228 16.00 14.93 -15.60
N LYS A 229 15.90 15.26 -14.31
CA LYS A 229 16.80 14.71 -13.27
C LYS A 229 16.72 13.19 -13.16
N LEU A 230 15.52 12.63 -13.26
CA LEU A 230 15.30 11.18 -13.28
C LEU A 230 15.97 10.55 -14.51
N ASN A 231 15.74 11.10 -15.70
CA ASN A 231 16.33 10.60 -16.93
C ASN A 231 17.86 10.69 -16.94
N GLU A 232 18.44 11.79 -16.44
CA GLU A 232 19.89 11.94 -16.28
C GLU A 232 20.47 10.82 -15.40
N LEU A 233 19.86 10.60 -14.23
CA LEU A 233 20.27 9.54 -13.31
C LEU A 233 20.15 8.14 -13.97
N LEU A 234 19.02 7.86 -14.62
CA LEU A 234 18.79 6.55 -15.26
C LEU A 234 19.70 6.34 -16.48
N ASN A 235 20.01 7.37 -17.25
CA ASN A 235 20.95 7.29 -18.38
C ASN A 235 22.34 6.91 -17.91
N LYS A 236 22.81 7.49 -16.81
CA LYS A 236 24.08 7.13 -16.17
C LYS A 236 24.08 5.67 -15.71
N LEU A 237 23.01 5.20 -15.08
CA LEU A 237 22.91 3.80 -14.65
C LEU A 237 22.85 2.83 -15.83
N LEU A 238 22.21 3.22 -16.94
CA LEU A 238 22.13 2.44 -18.16
C LEU A 238 23.47 2.35 -18.89
N SER A 239 24.23 3.46 -19.00
CA SER A 239 25.57 3.45 -19.61
C SER A 239 26.56 2.60 -18.81
N GLN A 240 26.40 2.56 -17.49
CA GLN A 240 27.14 1.69 -16.58
C GLN A 240 26.62 0.24 -16.56
N ARG A 241 25.62 -0.11 -17.37
CA ARG A 241 24.98 -1.44 -17.43
C ARG A 241 24.43 -1.94 -16.08
N LYS A 242 24.10 -1.03 -15.16
CA LYS A 242 23.49 -1.35 -13.85
C LYS A 242 21.98 -1.58 -13.95
N ILE A 243 21.36 -1.00 -14.98
CA ILE A 243 19.98 -1.26 -15.36
C ILE A 243 19.91 -1.55 -16.86
N ASP A 244 18.87 -2.23 -17.29
CA ASP A 244 18.56 -2.44 -18.71
C ASP A 244 17.54 -1.41 -19.23
N LYS A 245 17.28 -1.45 -20.54
CA LYS A 245 16.31 -0.55 -21.20
C LYS A 245 14.89 -0.75 -20.67
N HIS A 246 14.55 -1.97 -20.27
CA HIS A 246 13.22 -2.33 -19.81
C HIS A 246 12.94 -1.75 -18.41
N MET A 247 13.90 -1.87 -17.50
CA MET A 247 13.90 -1.25 -16.19
C MET A 247 13.85 0.27 -16.31
N LYS A 248 14.62 0.88 -17.21
CA LYS A 248 14.52 2.33 -17.46
C LYS A 248 13.09 2.71 -17.85
N LYS A 249 12.46 1.98 -18.78
CA LYS A 249 11.07 2.23 -19.19
C LYS A 249 10.07 2.08 -18.04
N TYR A 250 10.29 1.13 -17.13
CA TYR A 250 9.50 0.99 -15.91
C TYR A 250 9.63 2.20 -15.00
N LEU A 251 10.87 2.65 -14.77
CA LEU A 251 11.17 3.73 -13.84
C LEU A 251 10.65 5.10 -14.32
N THR A 252 10.40 5.26 -15.63
CA THR A 252 9.86 6.48 -16.25
C THR A 252 8.42 6.30 -16.75
N SER A 253 7.65 5.38 -16.17
CA SER A 253 6.32 5.01 -16.68
C SER A 253 5.17 5.90 -16.23
N ILE A 254 5.43 6.80 -15.28
CA ILE A 254 4.42 7.65 -14.64
C ILE A 254 4.92 9.08 -14.65
N ASP A 255 4.01 10.00 -14.97
CA ASP A 255 4.32 11.42 -15.13
C ASP A 255 3.55 12.33 -14.15
N ASP A 256 2.58 11.79 -13.41
CA ASP A 256 1.73 12.54 -12.51
C ASP A 256 2.44 12.93 -11.20
N LEU A 257 2.06 14.08 -10.64
CA LEU A 257 2.43 14.45 -9.28
C LEU A 257 1.54 13.75 -8.25
N PRO A 258 2.04 13.48 -7.03
CA PRO A 258 1.20 13.04 -5.93
C PRO A 258 0.07 14.04 -5.64
N LYS A 259 -1.13 13.55 -5.30
CA LYS A 259 -2.28 14.40 -4.97
C LYS A 259 -2.54 14.43 -3.48
N LEU A 260 -2.99 15.57 -2.94
CA LEU A 260 -3.42 15.65 -1.55
C LEU A 260 -4.92 15.38 -1.40
N ARG A 261 -5.27 14.77 -0.27
CA ARG A 261 -6.65 14.70 0.23
C ARG A 261 -6.69 14.93 1.74
N GLY A 262 -7.81 15.43 2.22
CA GLY A 262 -8.08 15.63 3.65
C GLY A 262 -8.95 14.54 4.22
N GLN A 263 -8.72 14.20 5.48
CA GLN A 263 -9.63 13.40 6.30
C GLN A 263 -9.95 14.16 7.59
N PRO A 264 -11.22 14.46 7.89
CA PRO A 264 -11.58 15.24 9.07
C PRO A 264 -11.34 14.44 10.36
N LYS A 265 -10.73 15.08 11.35
CA LYS A 265 -10.55 14.54 12.71
C LYS A 265 -11.79 14.82 13.55
N LEU A 266 -12.83 14.00 13.40
CA LEU A 266 -14.13 14.18 14.08
C LEU A 266 -14.09 14.20 15.62
N HIS A 267 -13.00 13.74 16.22
CA HIS A 267 -12.77 13.71 17.67
C HIS A 267 -12.09 14.97 18.21
N LYS A 268 -11.86 15.98 17.36
CA LYS A 268 -11.22 17.25 17.74
C LYS A 268 -12.17 18.41 17.42
N ILE A 269 -12.13 19.45 18.25
CA ILE A 269 -12.90 20.68 18.05
C ILE A 269 -12.64 21.23 16.63
N ASN A 270 -13.69 21.69 15.96
CA ASN A 270 -13.70 22.20 14.58
C ASN A 270 -13.32 21.19 13.49
N ASN A 271 -13.15 19.91 13.83
CA ASN A 271 -12.87 18.82 12.87
C ASN A 271 -11.71 19.14 11.91
N PRO A 272 -10.49 19.45 12.40
CA PRO A 272 -9.36 19.81 11.56
C PRO A 272 -8.99 18.68 10.60
N MET A 273 -8.50 19.03 9.41
CA MET A 273 -8.09 18.04 8.40
C MET A 273 -6.76 17.38 8.74
N ARG A 274 -6.70 16.05 8.58
CA ARG A 274 -5.46 15.32 8.36
C ARG A 274 -5.16 15.29 6.86
N ILE A 275 -4.01 15.82 6.48
CA ILE A 275 -3.53 15.74 5.11
C ILE A 275 -2.99 14.33 4.84
N ILE A 276 -3.42 13.74 3.74
CA ILE A 276 -2.96 12.46 3.23
C ILE A 276 -2.43 12.68 1.81
N THR A 277 -1.17 12.35 1.59
CA THR A 277 -0.54 12.37 0.27
C THR A 277 -0.79 11.05 -0.46
N CYS A 278 -1.44 11.11 -1.60
CA CYS A 278 -1.68 9.99 -2.50
C CYS A 278 -0.54 9.89 -3.52
N SER A 279 0.49 9.10 -3.20
CA SER A 279 1.66 8.89 -4.04
C SER A 279 1.60 7.60 -4.89
N SER A 280 0.54 6.81 -4.80
CA SER A 280 0.52 5.45 -5.38
C SER A 280 0.82 5.39 -6.88
N ASN A 281 0.47 6.45 -7.61
CA ASN A 281 0.73 6.63 -9.04
C ASN A 281 1.40 8.00 -9.28
N SER A 282 2.59 8.21 -8.71
CA SER A 282 3.36 9.42 -8.96
C SER A 282 4.67 9.15 -9.68
N ILE A 283 5.23 10.19 -10.30
CA ILE A 283 6.45 10.16 -11.12
C ILE A 283 7.65 9.45 -10.46
N LEU A 284 7.81 9.57 -9.14
CA LEU A 284 8.92 8.93 -8.41
C LEU A 284 8.53 7.62 -7.72
N THR A 285 7.28 7.16 -7.87
CA THR A 285 6.80 5.93 -7.21
C THR A 285 7.48 4.67 -7.74
N PRO A 286 7.69 4.49 -9.05
CA PRO A 286 8.45 3.36 -9.58
C PRO A 286 9.87 3.31 -9.00
N LEU A 287 10.56 4.46 -8.95
CA LEU A 287 11.90 4.56 -8.37
C LEU A 287 11.90 4.28 -6.87
N SER A 288 10.91 4.81 -6.13
CA SER A 288 10.74 4.56 -4.69
C SER A 288 10.53 3.07 -4.40
N LYS A 289 9.67 2.39 -5.16
CA LYS A 289 9.48 0.93 -5.05
C LYS A 289 10.74 0.15 -5.38
N PHE A 290 11.45 0.54 -6.44
CA PHE A 290 12.71 -0.08 -6.84
C PHE A 290 13.75 -0.02 -5.73
N VAL A 291 14.04 1.19 -5.22
CA VAL A 291 15.01 1.41 -4.12
C VAL A 291 14.57 0.68 -2.86
N TYR A 292 13.26 0.70 -2.53
CA TYR A 292 12.73 -0.02 -1.37
C TYR A 292 13.12 -1.51 -1.36
N THR A 293 13.21 -2.15 -2.53
CA THR A 293 13.62 -3.56 -2.60
C THR A 293 15.05 -3.82 -2.11
N TYR A 294 15.94 -2.82 -2.17
CA TYR A 294 17.33 -2.90 -1.70
C TYR A 294 17.50 -2.52 -0.23
N ILE A 295 16.54 -1.83 0.37
CA ILE A 295 16.66 -1.34 1.74
C ILE A 295 15.68 -2.02 2.71
N LYS A 296 14.65 -2.72 2.21
CA LYS A 296 13.62 -3.34 3.07
C LYS A 296 14.17 -4.30 4.12
N GLN A 297 15.26 -5.01 3.84
CA GLN A 297 15.90 -5.96 4.76
C GLN A 297 16.50 -5.25 5.98
N LEU A 298 16.85 -3.96 5.87
CA LEU A 298 17.38 -3.19 7.00
C LEU A 298 16.38 -3.09 8.17
N ARG A 299 15.08 -3.22 7.89
CA ARG A 299 14.03 -3.27 8.92
C ARG A 299 14.22 -4.41 9.91
N GLU A 300 14.85 -5.51 9.50
CA GLU A 300 15.08 -6.69 10.35
C GLU A 300 16.12 -6.42 11.45
N LYS A 301 16.97 -5.41 11.29
CA LYS A 301 17.92 -4.96 12.32
C LYS A 301 17.27 -4.17 13.45
N ILE A 302 16.07 -3.65 13.21
CA ILE A 302 15.40 -2.77 14.16
C ILE A 302 14.91 -3.63 15.32
N GLN A 303 15.48 -3.37 16.49
CA GLN A 303 15.09 -4.02 17.72
C GLN A 303 13.88 -3.28 18.31
N ASN A 304 13.17 -3.91 19.24
CA ASN A 304 12.12 -3.25 20.03
C ASN A 304 10.89 -2.75 19.22
N THR A 305 10.81 -3.01 17.91
CA THR A 305 9.60 -2.73 17.12
C THR A 305 8.49 -3.74 17.35
N ILE A 306 7.27 -3.24 17.44
CA ILE A 306 6.04 -4.01 17.47
C ILE A 306 5.49 -4.11 16.05
N LYS A 307 5.08 -5.31 15.63
CA LYS A 307 4.48 -5.51 14.29
C LYS A 307 2.98 -5.27 14.28
N ASN A 308 2.30 -5.72 15.33
CA ASN A 308 0.84 -5.64 15.47
C ASN A 308 0.44 -5.82 16.94
N THR A 309 -0.85 -5.66 17.23
CA THR A 309 -1.40 -5.78 18.58
C THR A 309 -1.11 -7.14 19.23
N ASN A 310 -1.16 -8.23 18.47
CA ASN A 310 -0.89 -9.57 19.00
C ASN A 310 0.58 -9.75 19.40
N ASP A 311 1.51 -9.21 18.61
CA ASP A 311 2.95 -9.19 18.93
C ASP A 311 3.21 -8.41 20.23
N LEU A 312 2.52 -7.29 20.44
CA LEU A 312 2.60 -6.54 21.69
C LEU A 312 2.09 -7.35 22.88
N ILE A 313 0.89 -7.93 22.79
CA ILE A 313 0.30 -8.75 23.87
C ILE A 313 1.24 -9.90 24.23
N GLN A 314 1.81 -10.58 23.24
CA GLN A 314 2.73 -11.69 23.47
C GLN A 314 4.05 -11.24 24.14
N LYS A 315 4.58 -10.07 23.78
CA LYS A 315 5.80 -9.52 24.41
C LYS A 315 5.52 -9.07 25.84
N LEU A 316 4.40 -8.40 26.08
CA LEU A 316 4.01 -7.96 27.41
C LEU A 316 3.74 -9.13 28.36
N SER A 317 3.05 -10.19 27.90
CA SER A 317 2.76 -11.36 28.76
C SER A 317 4.01 -12.11 29.23
N LYS A 318 5.10 -12.01 28.49
CA LYS A 318 6.41 -12.61 28.82
C LYS A 318 7.30 -11.69 29.66
N THR A 319 6.92 -10.42 29.82
CA THR A 319 7.76 -9.43 30.50
C THR A 319 7.32 -9.27 31.94
N LYS A 320 8.26 -9.42 32.88
CA LYS A 320 8.02 -9.06 34.28
C LYS A 320 8.17 -7.54 34.46
N ILE A 321 7.13 -6.92 35.00
CA ILE A 321 7.14 -5.52 35.42
C ILE A 321 7.36 -5.54 36.93
N GLU A 322 8.38 -4.82 37.41
CA GLU A 322 8.70 -4.79 38.83
C GLU A 322 7.63 -3.99 39.61
N PRO A 323 7.40 -4.25 40.91
CA PRO A 323 6.35 -3.58 41.68
C PRO A 323 6.47 -2.06 41.76
N ASN A 324 7.68 -1.52 41.55
CA ASN A 324 7.96 -0.09 41.54
C ASN A 324 8.01 0.52 40.12
N GLU A 325 7.73 -0.28 39.08
CA GLU A 325 7.67 0.15 37.69
C GLU A 325 6.23 0.44 37.24
N TYR A 326 6.03 1.59 36.61
CA TYR A 326 4.79 2.00 35.97
C TYR A 326 4.96 2.01 34.45
N LEU A 327 3.90 1.68 33.72
CA LEU A 327 3.91 1.77 32.27
C LEU A 327 3.80 3.24 31.83
N ALA A 328 4.81 3.72 31.12
CA ALA A 328 4.80 5.02 30.48
C ALA A 328 4.50 4.87 28.99
N SER A 329 3.50 5.61 28.51
CA SER A 329 3.19 5.77 27.09
C SER A 329 3.77 7.11 26.61
N LEU A 330 4.63 7.06 25.60
CA LEU A 330 5.27 8.23 24.98
C LEU A 330 4.83 8.28 23.51
N ASP A 331 4.48 9.48 23.04
CA ASP A 331 4.13 9.74 21.64
C ASP A 331 5.16 10.68 21.04
N VAL A 332 5.67 10.37 19.85
CA VAL A 332 6.60 11.24 19.13
C VAL A 332 5.81 12.27 18.33
N GLU A 333 5.92 13.53 18.74
CA GLU A 333 5.27 14.63 18.05
C GLU A 333 5.74 14.72 16.59
N ASP A 334 4.79 14.60 15.66
CA ASP A 334 4.94 14.74 14.22
C ASP A 334 6.20 14.06 13.62
N LEU A 335 6.44 12.77 13.91
CA LEU A 335 7.66 12.03 13.55
C LEU A 335 8.18 12.32 12.13
N TYR A 336 7.36 12.12 11.10
CA TYR A 336 7.77 12.30 9.71
C TYR A 336 8.21 13.73 9.41
N THR A 337 7.55 14.69 10.06
CA THR A 337 7.99 16.05 9.98
C THR A 337 9.22 16.27 10.86
N ASN A 338 9.61 15.49 11.86
CA ASN A 338 10.81 15.84 12.63
C ASN A 338 12.09 15.12 12.18
N VAL A 339 12.01 14.14 11.27
CA VAL A 339 13.17 13.39 10.77
C VAL A 339 13.95 14.16 9.68
N PRO A 340 15.26 14.44 9.89
CA PRO A 340 16.12 15.04 8.86
C PRO A 340 16.42 14.04 7.73
N VAL A 341 16.14 14.45 6.48
CA VAL A 341 16.31 13.61 5.28
C VAL A 341 17.76 13.13 5.12
N THR A 342 18.74 14.02 5.22
CA THR A 342 20.16 13.69 5.03
C THR A 342 20.63 12.64 6.05
N ARG A 343 20.31 12.84 7.33
CA ARG A 343 20.67 11.90 8.40
C ARG A 343 19.99 10.54 8.22
N ALA A 344 18.72 10.50 7.83
CA ALA A 344 18.03 9.25 7.54
C ALA A 344 18.66 8.49 6.36
N ILE A 345 19.06 9.20 5.31
CA ILE A 345 19.80 8.60 4.19
C ILE A 345 21.14 8.06 4.65
N ASP A 346 21.92 8.82 5.43
CA ASP A 346 23.24 8.37 5.87
C ASP A 346 23.15 7.10 6.74
N ILE A 347 22.13 6.98 7.60
CA ILE A 347 21.86 5.73 8.35
C ILE A 347 21.65 4.56 7.38
N VAL A 348 20.77 4.72 6.38
CA VAL A 348 20.53 3.68 5.36
C VAL A 348 21.83 3.31 4.64
N ILE A 349 22.61 4.29 4.18
CA ILE A 349 23.84 4.05 3.41
C ILE A 349 24.92 3.34 4.25
N ASN A 350 25.02 3.66 5.53
CA ASN A 350 25.94 3.00 6.45
C ASN A 350 25.56 1.53 6.65
N GLU A 351 24.26 1.24 6.67
CA GLU A 351 23.74 -0.11 6.90
C GLU A 351 23.46 -0.91 5.63
N LEU A 352 23.67 -0.37 4.44
CA LEU A 352 23.35 -1.07 3.18
C LEU A 352 24.00 -2.45 3.03
N GLY A 353 25.16 -2.68 3.64
CA GLY A 353 25.85 -3.98 3.61
C GLY A 353 25.07 -5.13 4.26
N TYR A 354 24.03 -4.83 5.03
CA TYR A 354 23.12 -5.86 5.58
C TYR A 354 22.06 -6.33 4.59
N SER A 355 21.87 -5.62 3.47
CA SER A 355 20.95 -6.11 2.44
C SER A 355 21.66 -7.07 1.50
N GLU A 356 21.27 -8.34 1.55
CA GLU A 356 21.69 -9.37 0.61
C GLU A 356 21.46 -8.94 -0.84
N LYS A 357 20.27 -8.36 -1.13
CA LYS A 357 19.95 -7.89 -2.49
C LYS A 357 20.91 -6.79 -2.95
N PHE A 358 21.30 -5.87 -2.07
CA PHE A 358 22.29 -4.86 -2.40
C PHE A 358 23.66 -5.50 -2.65
N CYS A 359 24.10 -6.40 -1.77
CA CYS A 359 25.38 -7.10 -1.89
C CYS A 359 25.51 -7.95 -3.16
N GLN A 360 24.41 -8.53 -3.64
CA GLN A 360 24.34 -9.29 -4.90
C GLN A 360 24.19 -8.40 -6.15
N SER A 361 24.01 -7.09 -5.98
CA SER A 361 23.78 -6.16 -7.09
C SER A 361 25.04 -5.43 -7.52
N SER A 362 25.00 -4.83 -8.71
CA SER A 362 26.06 -3.95 -9.22
C SER A 362 25.94 -2.49 -8.74
N PHE A 363 24.98 -2.18 -7.87
CA PHE A 363 24.77 -0.82 -7.36
C PHE A 363 25.79 -0.49 -6.27
N SER A 364 26.36 0.70 -6.36
CA SER A 364 27.18 1.28 -5.30
C SER A 364 26.31 1.98 -4.25
N LYS A 365 26.89 2.21 -3.08
CA LYS A 365 26.29 3.07 -2.04
C LYS A 365 25.93 4.46 -2.59
N THR A 366 26.76 5.00 -3.47
CA THR A 366 26.53 6.30 -4.13
C THR A 366 25.30 6.28 -5.03
N ASP A 367 25.06 5.20 -5.78
CA ASP A 367 23.89 5.09 -6.64
C ASP A 367 22.59 5.09 -5.82
N ILE A 368 22.55 4.28 -4.75
CA ILE A 368 21.41 4.24 -3.82
C ILE A 368 21.21 5.61 -3.15
N LYS A 369 22.29 6.28 -2.73
CA LYS A 369 22.23 7.62 -2.14
C LYS A 369 21.63 8.64 -3.11
N GLN A 370 22.07 8.64 -4.38
CA GLN A 370 21.55 9.56 -5.40
C GLN A 370 20.06 9.32 -5.68
N MET A 371 19.63 8.05 -5.76
CA MET A 371 18.22 7.71 -5.92
C MET A 371 17.38 8.16 -4.72
N LEU A 372 17.83 7.91 -3.49
CA LEU A 372 17.15 8.35 -2.26
C LEU A 372 17.03 9.87 -2.18
N LEU A 373 18.09 10.60 -2.50
CA LEU A 373 18.07 12.07 -2.55
C LEU A 373 17.06 12.57 -3.58
N LEU A 374 17.01 11.97 -4.77
CA LEU A 374 16.03 12.33 -5.80
C LEU A 374 14.60 12.06 -5.29
N ILE A 375 14.35 10.93 -4.65
CA ILE A 375 13.03 10.58 -4.13
C ILE A 375 12.57 11.53 -3.03
N LEU A 376 13.45 11.87 -2.09
CA LEU A 376 13.09 12.57 -0.85
C LEU A 376 13.13 14.10 -0.98
N ASN A 377 13.96 14.65 -1.87
CA ASN A 377 14.03 16.10 -2.10
C ASN A 377 12.94 16.63 -3.03
N ASN A 378 12.15 15.75 -3.66
CA ASN A 378 11.06 16.10 -4.57
C ASN A 378 9.69 15.78 -3.95
N GLY A 379 9.47 16.27 -2.71
CA GLY A 379 8.19 16.19 -2.00
C GLY A 379 7.15 17.19 -2.54
N TYR A 380 6.88 17.14 -3.85
CA TYR A 380 5.87 17.98 -4.49
C TYR A 380 4.53 17.28 -4.50
N VAL A 381 3.46 18.06 -4.33
CA VAL A 381 2.09 17.58 -4.23
C VAL A 381 1.13 18.56 -4.89
N GLU A 382 0.05 18.06 -5.47
CA GLU A 382 -0.99 18.85 -6.10
C GLU A 382 -2.27 18.84 -5.25
N PHE A 383 -2.89 20.01 -5.10
CA PHE A 383 -4.22 20.17 -4.54
C PHE A 383 -4.99 21.25 -5.31
N ASP A 384 -6.19 20.91 -5.80
CA ASP A 384 -7.09 21.82 -6.51
C ASP A 384 -6.41 22.61 -7.66
N GLY A 385 -5.59 21.93 -8.47
CA GLY A 385 -4.85 22.52 -9.59
C GLY A 385 -3.65 23.38 -9.19
N LYS A 386 -3.36 23.54 -7.89
CA LYS A 386 -2.19 24.25 -7.37
C LYS A 386 -1.12 23.24 -6.92
N VAL A 387 0.14 23.56 -7.17
CA VAL A 387 1.28 22.72 -6.78
C VAL A 387 1.99 23.30 -5.56
N TYR A 388 2.31 22.42 -4.62
CA TYR A 388 3.00 22.76 -3.39
C TYR A 388 4.23 21.87 -3.23
N ARG A 389 5.29 22.44 -2.66
CA ARG A 389 6.49 21.74 -2.22
C ARG A 389 6.46 21.61 -0.71
N GLN A 390 6.64 20.39 -0.21
CA GLN A 390 6.93 20.17 1.19
C GLN A 390 8.40 20.53 1.46
N VAL A 391 8.65 21.58 2.25
CA VAL A 391 9.94 22.29 2.28
C VAL A 391 11.02 21.51 3.04
N LYS A 392 10.65 20.75 4.07
CA LYS A 392 11.59 19.97 4.89
C LYS A 392 10.97 18.67 5.36
N ARG A 393 11.86 17.72 5.66
CA ARG A 393 11.61 16.48 6.44
C ARG A 393 11.07 15.34 5.55
N LEU A 394 10.70 14.20 6.12
CA LEU A 394 10.33 13.05 5.30
C LEU A 394 8.98 13.28 4.62
N PRO A 395 8.89 13.16 3.29
CA PRO A 395 7.64 13.38 2.58
C PRO A 395 6.63 12.33 3.00
N MET A 396 5.52 12.80 3.56
CA MET A 396 4.41 11.94 3.97
C MET A 396 3.79 11.27 2.74
N GLY A 397 3.48 9.98 2.85
CA GLY A 397 2.92 9.18 1.77
C GLY A 397 3.96 8.58 0.82
N ASN A 398 5.25 8.90 0.89
CA ASN A 398 6.27 8.18 0.11
C ASN A 398 6.51 6.77 0.65
N ASN A 399 6.67 5.76 -0.23
CA ASN A 399 6.84 4.35 0.18
C ASN A 399 8.09 4.09 1.03
N ILE A 400 9.12 4.92 0.91
CA ILE A 400 10.39 4.75 1.62
C ILE A 400 10.38 5.45 3.00
N SER A 401 9.62 6.53 3.13
CA SER A 401 9.62 7.37 4.35
C SER A 401 9.34 6.58 5.64
N PRO A 402 8.39 5.63 5.70
CA PRO A 402 8.17 4.84 6.93
C PRO A 402 9.39 4.04 7.38
N LEU A 403 10.12 3.42 6.44
CA LEU A 403 11.34 2.69 6.77
C LEU A 403 12.45 3.62 7.25
N LEU A 404 12.63 4.77 6.61
CA LEU A 404 13.63 5.75 7.02
C LEU A 404 13.34 6.33 8.40
N ALA A 405 12.07 6.60 8.69
CA ALA A 405 11.64 7.06 10.01
C ALA A 405 11.92 5.99 11.07
N ASP A 406 11.63 4.72 10.78
CA ASP A 406 11.91 3.62 11.70
C ASP A 406 13.39 3.42 11.97
N LEU A 407 14.24 3.43 10.94
CA LEU A 407 15.70 3.32 11.08
C LEU A 407 16.29 4.52 11.83
N TYR A 408 15.76 5.72 11.57
CA TYR A 408 16.15 6.92 12.30
C TYR A 408 15.81 6.81 13.78
N MET A 409 14.59 6.36 14.11
CA MET A 409 14.16 6.20 15.51
C MET A 409 14.97 5.14 16.25
N ASP A 410 15.27 4.01 15.61
CA ASP A 410 16.16 2.98 16.17
C ASP A 410 17.54 3.55 16.49
N ASN A 411 18.15 4.25 15.53
CA ASN A 411 19.44 4.91 15.72
C ASN A 411 19.39 5.98 16.83
N TYR A 412 18.31 6.77 16.87
CA TYR A 412 18.12 7.80 17.87
C TYR A 412 17.97 7.22 19.27
N ILE A 413 17.18 6.15 19.44
CA ILE A 413 17.00 5.48 20.72
C ILE A 413 18.34 4.92 21.21
N LYS A 414 19.07 4.19 20.36
CA LYS A 414 20.38 3.62 20.71
C LYS A 414 21.42 4.68 21.11
N GLN A 415 21.44 5.82 20.42
CA GLN A 415 22.47 6.86 20.66
C GLN A 415 22.11 7.83 21.79
N LYS A 416 20.83 8.19 21.92
CA LYS A 416 20.39 9.31 22.77
C LYS A 416 19.51 8.87 23.93
N LEU A 417 18.90 7.69 23.83
CA LEU A 417 17.98 7.15 24.81
C LEU A 417 18.45 5.76 25.27
N SER A 418 19.76 5.51 25.29
CA SER A 418 20.33 4.26 25.80
C SER A 418 19.97 4.00 27.26
N TYR A 419 19.81 5.07 28.05
CA TYR A 419 19.28 5.01 29.42
C TYR A 419 17.78 4.63 29.46
N LEU A 420 17.04 4.87 28.36
CA LEU A 420 15.70 4.33 28.25
C LEU A 420 15.73 2.82 27.97
N ASP A 421 16.74 2.35 27.24
CA ASP A 421 16.88 0.96 26.82
C ASP A 421 17.64 0.08 27.83
N SER A 422 18.01 0.62 29.00
CA SER A 422 18.84 -0.08 30.00
C SER A 422 18.23 -1.37 30.53
N THR A 423 16.92 -1.57 30.37
CA THR A 423 16.20 -2.80 30.74
C THR A 423 15.76 -3.64 29.53
N ASN A 424 16.06 -3.22 28.28
CA ASN A 424 15.50 -3.78 27.04
C ASN A 424 13.96 -3.89 27.03
N LYS A 425 13.26 -3.12 27.87
CA LYS A 425 11.79 -3.07 27.96
C LYS A 425 11.26 -1.84 27.21
N ILE A 426 11.61 -1.72 25.93
CA ILE A 426 11.01 -0.73 25.02
C ILE A 426 10.19 -1.47 23.98
N TRP A 427 8.96 -1.02 23.77
CA TRP A 427 8.10 -1.47 22.69
C TRP A 427 7.67 -0.27 21.87
N ARG A 428 8.13 -0.19 20.62
CA ARG A 428 7.81 0.91 19.72
C ARG A 428 6.91 0.45 18.59
N TYR A 429 5.80 1.14 18.37
CA TYR A 429 4.97 1.02 17.19
C TYR A 429 4.97 2.34 16.43
N VAL A 430 5.88 2.48 15.46
CA VAL A 430 6.06 3.71 14.68
C VAL A 430 6.37 4.90 15.62
N ASP A 431 5.37 5.74 15.91
CA ASP A 431 5.49 6.95 16.75
C ASP A 431 5.25 6.64 18.24
N ASP A 432 4.45 5.60 18.54
CA ASP A 432 4.09 5.21 19.89
C ASP A 432 5.20 4.40 20.55
N ILE A 433 5.58 4.75 21.78
CA ILE A 433 6.57 4.05 22.58
C ILE A 433 5.95 3.69 23.93
N LEU A 434 6.01 2.43 24.30
CA LEU A 434 5.62 1.91 25.60
C LEU A 434 6.88 1.42 26.34
N THR A 435 7.07 1.84 27.59
CA THR A 435 8.22 1.44 28.40
C THR A 435 7.89 1.46 29.89
N PRO A 436 8.26 0.43 30.68
CA PRO A 436 8.15 0.47 32.14
C PRO A 436 9.18 1.43 32.76
N ARG A 437 8.79 2.16 33.83
CA ARG A 437 9.62 3.17 34.49
C ARG A 437 9.39 3.21 35.99
N SER A 438 10.47 3.34 36.77
CA SER A 438 10.35 3.62 38.19
C SER A 438 9.88 5.07 38.47
N GLN A 439 9.14 5.25 39.57
CA GLN A 439 8.58 6.55 40.00
C GLN A 439 9.65 7.66 40.09
N SER A 440 10.86 7.35 40.58
CA SER A 440 11.98 8.30 40.71
C SER A 440 12.57 8.73 39.37
N ASN A 441 12.48 7.89 38.33
CA ASN A 441 13.01 8.16 37.00
C ASN A 441 12.01 8.90 36.10
N LEU A 442 10.70 8.85 36.41
CA LEU A 442 9.68 9.56 35.63
C LEU A 442 9.85 11.09 35.71
N VAL A 443 10.08 11.63 36.90
CA VAL A 443 10.25 13.09 37.12
C VAL A 443 11.54 13.61 36.49
N SER A 444 12.64 12.88 36.63
CA SER A 444 13.96 13.26 36.10
C SER A 444 13.99 13.19 34.57
N ASN A 445 13.42 12.14 33.98
CA ASN A 445 13.42 11.94 32.53
C ASN A 445 12.39 12.80 31.80
N TYR A 446 11.23 13.08 32.40
CA TYR A 446 10.29 14.07 31.84
C TYR A 446 10.95 15.45 31.74
N THR A 447 11.74 15.84 32.75
CA THR A 447 12.52 17.07 32.76
C THR A 447 13.67 17.05 31.74
N LEU A 448 14.36 15.90 31.56
CA LEU A 448 15.43 15.74 30.57
C LEU A 448 14.89 15.79 29.12
N ILE A 449 13.78 15.10 28.85
CA ILE A 449 13.12 15.08 27.54
C ILE A 449 12.55 16.47 27.20
N LYS A 450 11.91 17.17 28.16
CA LYS A 450 11.47 18.57 27.97
C LYS A 450 12.63 19.54 27.74
N SER A 451 13.69 19.48 28.54
CA SER A 451 14.84 20.39 28.41
C SER A 451 15.66 20.13 27.14
N TYR A 452 15.68 18.89 26.64
CA TYR A 452 16.30 18.55 25.36
C TYR A 452 15.43 18.98 24.18
N ASN A 453 14.11 18.78 24.25
CA ASN A 453 13.16 19.31 23.27
C ASN A 453 13.19 20.84 23.23
N GLN A 454 13.39 21.54 24.37
CA GLN A 454 13.59 23.00 24.40
C GLN A 454 14.90 23.45 23.73
N ARG A 455 15.98 22.66 23.81
CA ARG A 455 17.23 22.97 23.09
C ARG A 455 17.11 22.79 21.57
N GLN A 456 16.27 21.86 21.11
CA GLN A 456 15.93 21.70 19.70
C GLN A 456 14.86 22.72 19.24
N ASN A 457 13.94 23.12 20.14
CA ASN A 457 12.86 24.08 19.93
C ASN A 457 13.23 25.54 20.26
N LYS A 458 14.51 25.94 20.12
CA LYS A 458 14.81 27.38 19.95
C LYS A 458 14.18 27.99 18.69
N THR A 459 13.43 27.20 17.91
CA THR A 459 12.36 27.68 17.05
C THR A 459 11.01 27.04 17.42
N GLN A 460 10.33 27.69 18.37
CA GLN A 460 8.88 27.77 18.59
C GLN A 460 8.17 26.62 19.33
N THR A 461 7.61 27.03 20.47
CA THR A 461 6.81 26.33 21.47
C THR A 461 5.32 26.27 21.10
N THR A 462 4.63 25.23 21.56
CA THR A 462 3.34 25.36 22.30
C THR A 462 3.04 24.08 23.08
N ASN A 463 2.62 24.26 24.34
CA ASN A 463 2.30 23.22 25.33
C ASN A 463 0.93 22.55 25.06
N LYS A 464 0.81 21.25 25.34
CA LYS A 464 -0.40 20.65 25.94
C LYS A 464 -0.03 19.57 26.96
N GLN A 465 -0.51 19.75 28.19
CA GLN A 465 -0.56 18.74 29.24
C GLN A 465 -1.83 17.90 29.07
N HIS A 466 -1.72 16.59 29.21
CA HIS A 466 -2.78 15.71 29.70
C HIS A 466 -2.18 14.78 30.74
#